data_AF-A0A2E3FQS7-F1
#
_entry.id   AF-A0A2E3FQS7-F1
#
_cell.length_a   1.000
_cell.length_b   1.000
_cell.length_c   1.000
_cell.angle_alpha   90.00
_cell.angle_beta   90.00
_cell.angle_gamma   90.00
#
_symmetry.space_group_name_H-M   'P 1'
#
loop_
_entity.id
_entity.type
_entity.pdbx_description
1 polymer ?
#
loop_
_entity_poly.entity_id
_entity_poly.type
_entity_poly.pdbx_seq_one_letter_code
_entity_poly.pdbx_strand_id
1 'polypeptide(L)'
;MRLVQTKDSHLRGERLEIIQAPDGPKMLIARMRIQSCSSKFAEDIPRASSKRLDDHNSGRLLLERCLEHWGVSTNLVEVLRTDLRAPYLSWLDGVWKNEPLPGISIGHCENWAVCALIEPGYWIGIDSEPKDRGINSNAFDMMAKGDELNFLIENSKMAIEIWTAKEAVQKAERQGMNLNPRDIDLSDYMVKSFKHDNLMISVSWRKAGENPRTPEDDLLEATRKAMEENSDFSIGCNTVRNSL
;
A
#
# COMPACT_ATOMS: atom_id res chain seq x y z
N MET A 1 -3.49 -43.70 6.23
CA MET A 1 -2.75 -42.42 6.31
C MET A 1 -3.74 -41.38 6.85
N ARG A 2 -3.70 -41.10 8.16
CA ARG A 2 -4.63 -40.16 8.82
C ARG A 2 -4.10 -38.75 8.61
N LEU A 3 -4.88 -37.91 7.93
CA LEU A 3 -4.68 -36.47 7.88
C LEU A 3 -4.81 -35.92 9.30
N VAL A 4 -3.72 -35.33 9.80
CA VAL A 4 -3.70 -34.59 11.05
C VAL A 4 -4.49 -33.29 10.81
N GLN A 5 -5.71 -33.24 11.31
CA GLN A 5 -6.42 -31.98 11.51
C GLN A 5 -5.69 -31.21 12.62
N THR A 6 -4.96 -30.18 12.24
CA THR A 6 -4.48 -29.17 13.19
C THR A 6 -5.69 -28.43 13.76
N LYS A 7 -5.85 -28.54 15.08
CA LYS A 7 -6.87 -27.85 15.87
C LYS A 7 -6.61 -26.34 15.82
N ASP A 8 -7.41 -25.60 15.06
CA ASP A 8 -7.57 -24.15 15.23
C ASP A 8 -8.64 -23.90 16.30
N SER A 9 -8.20 -23.76 17.56
CA SER A 9 -9.04 -23.35 18.68
C SER A 9 -8.92 -21.85 18.90
N HIS A 10 -10.06 -21.15 18.81
CA HIS A 10 -10.36 -19.83 19.36
C HIS A 10 -9.46 -18.66 18.93
N LEU A 11 -9.87 -17.92 17.88
CA LEU A 11 -9.71 -16.46 17.66
C LEU A 11 -10.42 -16.10 16.33
N ARG A 12 -11.75 -15.97 16.34
CA ARG A 12 -12.54 -15.70 15.10
C ARG A 12 -12.55 -14.23 14.67
N GLY A 13 -11.88 -13.32 15.39
CA GLY A 13 -11.85 -11.88 15.10
C GLY A 13 -10.64 -11.39 14.31
N GLU A 14 -9.57 -12.19 14.20
CA GLU A 14 -8.24 -11.70 13.84
C GLU A 14 -7.65 -12.34 12.58
N ARG A 15 -8.45 -12.94 11.70
CA ARG A 15 -7.87 -13.66 10.54
C ARG A 15 -7.58 -12.69 9.39
N LEU A 16 -6.32 -12.64 8.98
CA LEU A 16 -5.93 -12.12 7.67
C LEU A 16 -6.73 -12.87 6.60
N GLU A 17 -7.43 -12.15 5.74
CA GLU A 17 -8.15 -12.74 4.62
C GLU A 17 -7.48 -12.31 3.32
N ILE A 18 -6.88 -13.28 2.62
CA ILE A 18 -6.25 -13.04 1.32
C ILE A 18 -7.34 -13.05 0.24
N ILE A 19 -7.32 -12.02 -0.59
CA ILE A 19 -8.25 -11.82 -1.70
C ILE A 19 -7.51 -12.19 -2.99
N GLN A 20 -8.22 -12.85 -3.91
CA GLN A 20 -7.66 -13.18 -5.21
C GLN A 20 -7.25 -11.91 -5.95
N ALA A 21 -5.97 -11.83 -6.32
CA ALA A 21 -5.45 -10.71 -7.09
C ALA A 21 -5.96 -10.76 -8.54
N PRO A 22 -6.20 -9.58 -9.17
CA PRO A 22 -6.48 -9.52 -10.60
C PRO A 22 -5.25 -9.93 -11.42
N ASP A 23 -5.46 -10.22 -12.70
CA ASP A 23 -4.35 -10.49 -13.63
C ASP A 23 -3.42 -9.28 -13.74
N GLY A 24 -2.11 -9.52 -13.67
CA GLY A 24 -1.11 -8.46 -13.71
C GLY A 24 0.21 -8.88 -13.04
N PRO A 25 1.02 -7.89 -12.60
CA PRO A 25 2.17 -8.11 -11.73
C PRO A 25 1.82 -8.94 -10.51
N LYS A 26 2.80 -9.62 -9.90
CA LYS A 26 2.56 -10.37 -8.66
C LYS A 26 2.07 -9.41 -7.57
N MET A 27 0.89 -9.70 -7.00
CA MET A 27 0.26 -8.91 -5.94
C MET A 27 -0.19 -9.79 -4.77
N LEU A 28 -0.24 -9.20 -3.58
CA LEU A 28 -0.94 -9.73 -2.42
C LEU A 28 -1.99 -8.70 -2.02
N ILE A 29 -3.26 -9.08 -2.09
CA ILE A 29 -4.35 -8.26 -1.59
C ILE A 29 -4.94 -8.96 -0.39
N ALA A 30 -5.17 -8.21 0.69
CA ALA A 30 -5.80 -8.75 1.87
C ALA A 30 -6.69 -7.73 2.56
N ARG A 31 -7.59 -8.26 3.40
CA ARG A 31 -8.40 -7.47 4.31
C ARG A 31 -8.42 -8.06 5.72
N MET A 32 -8.82 -7.24 6.67
CA MET A 32 -9.00 -7.60 8.07
C MET A 32 -10.10 -6.73 8.69
N ARG A 33 -10.83 -7.24 9.67
CA ARG A 33 -11.77 -6.44 10.46
C ARG A 33 -11.03 -5.37 11.25
N ILE A 34 -11.56 -4.15 11.23
CA ILE A 34 -11.07 -3.07 12.09
C ILE A 34 -11.37 -3.43 13.55
N GLN A 35 -10.36 -3.26 14.39
CA GLN A 35 -10.41 -3.59 15.80
C GLN A 35 -9.45 -2.71 16.59
N SER A 36 -9.65 -2.65 17.90
CA SER A 36 -8.68 -2.01 18.78
C SER A 36 -7.41 -2.86 18.84
N CYS A 37 -6.32 -2.31 18.30
CA CYS A 37 -5.04 -2.99 18.20
C CYS A 37 -3.89 -1.98 18.18
N SER A 38 -2.66 -2.48 18.29
CA SER A 38 -1.43 -1.73 18.08
C SER A 38 -0.66 -2.32 16.90
N SER A 39 0.22 -1.52 16.33
CA SER A 39 1.08 -1.90 15.21
C SER A 39 2.45 -1.25 15.38
N LYS A 40 3.50 -1.93 14.95
CA LYS A 40 4.87 -1.40 14.89
C LYS A 40 5.00 -0.24 13.90
N PHE A 41 4.15 -0.21 12.87
CA PHE A 41 4.09 0.87 11.88
C PHE A 41 3.05 1.94 12.24
N ALA A 42 2.48 1.89 13.46
CA ALA A 42 1.57 2.92 13.92
C ALA A 42 2.33 4.22 14.19
N GLU A 43 1.98 5.25 13.43
CA GLU A 43 2.37 6.64 13.72
C GLU A 43 1.45 7.23 14.80
N ASP A 44 1.98 8.14 15.61
CA ASP A 44 1.17 8.98 16.49
C ASP A 44 0.28 9.92 15.66
N ILE A 45 -1.02 9.96 16.00
CA ILE A 45 -2.00 10.82 15.33
C ILE A 45 -2.58 11.78 16.38
N PRO A 46 -2.05 13.00 16.48
CA PRO A 46 -2.50 13.98 17.46
C PRO A 46 -4.01 14.24 17.36
N ARG A 47 -4.70 14.17 18.50
CA ARG A 47 -6.14 14.45 18.63
C ARG A 47 -7.05 13.55 17.78
N ALA A 48 -6.61 12.34 17.44
CA ALA A 48 -7.45 11.37 16.76
C ALA A 48 -8.57 10.82 17.67
N SER A 49 -9.75 10.59 17.09
CA SER A 49 -10.80 9.82 17.76
C SER A 49 -10.40 8.36 17.90
N SER A 50 -11.02 7.63 18.84
CA SER A 50 -10.82 6.19 18.99
C SER A 50 -11.02 5.43 17.69
N LYS A 51 -12.11 5.73 16.97
CA LYS A 51 -12.38 5.12 15.64
C LYS A 51 -11.22 5.35 14.66
N ARG A 52 -10.69 6.58 14.58
CA ARG A 52 -9.60 6.89 13.65
C ARG A 52 -8.30 6.19 14.03
N LEU A 53 -8.05 6.00 15.33
CA LEU A 53 -6.92 5.19 15.81
C LEU A 53 -7.12 3.72 15.47
N ASP A 54 -8.30 3.16 15.68
CA ASP A 54 -8.61 1.76 15.34
C ASP A 54 -8.48 1.50 13.82
N ASP A 55 -9.02 2.40 12.98
CA ASP A 55 -8.91 2.34 11.52
C ASP A 55 -7.43 2.33 11.08
N HIS A 56 -6.64 3.27 11.60
CA HIS A 56 -5.21 3.41 11.28
C HIS A 56 -4.39 2.22 11.77
N ASN A 57 -4.52 1.84 13.04
CA ASN A 57 -3.76 0.74 13.64
C ASN A 57 -4.11 -0.60 13.00
N SER A 58 -5.38 -0.82 12.65
CA SER A 58 -5.79 -2.03 11.93
C SER A 58 -5.18 -2.07 10.53
N GLY A 59 -5.15 -0.94 9.80
CA GLY A 59 -4.47 -0.85 8.51
C GLY A 59 -2.97 -1.14 8.60
N ARG A 60 -2.30 -0.64 9.65
CA ARG A 60 -0.87 -0.87 9.89
C ARG A 60 -0.56 -2.30 10.32
N LEU A 61 -1.38 -2.89 11.19
CA LEU A 61 -1.30 -4.31 11.57
C LEU A 61 -1.56 -5.23 10.36
N LEU A 62 -2.46 -4.83 9.45
CA LEU A 62 -2.71 -5.57 8.21
C LEU A 62 -1.46 -5.58 7.33
N LEU A 63 -0.80 -4.43 7.19
CA LEU A 63 0.45 -4.33 6.45
C LEU A 63 1.53 -5.25 7.04
N GLU A 64 1.71 -5.27 8.36
CA GLU A 64 2.68 -6.17 9.02
C GLU A 64 2.46 -7.63 8.60
N ARG A 65 1.22 -8.10 8.69
CA ARG A 65 0.84 -9.47 8.33
C ARG A 65 1.03 -9.76 6.85
N CYS A 66 0.74 -8.77 5.98
CA CYS A 66 1.00 -8.88 4.55
C CYS A 66 2.50 -8.98 4.25
N LEU A 67 3.36 -8.21 4.94
CA LEU A 67 4.81 -8.27 4.76
C LEU A 67 5.39 -9.60 5.23
N GLU A 68 4.95 -10.09 6.38
CA GLU A 68 5.34 -11.41 6.88
C GLU A 68 4.93 -12.51 5.89
N HIS A 69 3.72 -12.45 5.33
CA HIS A 69 3.26 -13.38 4.30
C HIS A 69 4.06 -13.24 2.98
N TRP A 70 4.51 -12.03 2.64
CA TRP A 70 5.35 -11.77 1.47
C TRP A 70 6.81 -12.22 1.65
N GLY A 71 7.25 -12.47 2.89
CA GLY A 71 8.62 -12.83 3.25
C GLY A 71 9.53 -11.66 3.61
N VAL A 72 8.96 -10.49 3.91
CA VAL A 72 9.70 -9.31 4.38
C VAL A 72 9.60 -9.21 5.91
N SER A 73 10.74 -9.19 6.59
CA SER A 73 10.78 -9.03 8.04
C SER A 73 10.39 -7.61 8.44
N THR A 74 9.34 -7.49 9.27
CA THR A 74 8.83 -6.21 9.80
C THR A 74 9.81 -5.52 10.76
N ASN A 75 10.84 -6.23 11.25
CA ASN A 75 11.88 -5.67 12.11
C ASN A 75 13.02 -4.99 11.34
N LEU A 76 13.04 -5.08 10.01
CA LEU A 76 14.11 -4.56 9.16
C LEU A 76 13.67 -3.38 8.30
N VAL A 77 12.38 -3.07 8.28
CA VAL A 77 11.79 -2.06 7.42
C VAL A 77 11.01 -1.06 8.25
N GLU A 78 10.82 0.13 7.68
CA GLU A 78 9.93 1.15 8.18
C GLU A 78 8.98 1.63 7.08
N VAL A 79 7.93 2.35 7.50
CA VAL A 79 6.99 2.98 6.58
C VAL A 79 7.21 4.48 6.58
N LEU A 80 7.75 4.97 5.46
CA LEU A 80 7.91 6.39 5.20
C LEU A 80 6.76 6.91 4.34
N ARG A 81 6.72 8.23 4.15
CA ARG A 81 5.70 8.90 3.33
C ARG A 81 6.36 9.89 2.38
N THR A 82 5.81 10.00 1.18
CA THR A 82 6.17 11.08 0.25
C THR A 82 5.65 12.43 0.76
N ASP A 83 6.04 13.53 0.11
CA ASP A 83 5.50 14.88 0.39
C ASP A 83 3.96 14.92 0.29
N LEU A 84 3.41 14.13 -0.64
CA LEU A 84 1.97 13.96 -0.83
C LEU A 84 1.36 12.88 0.07
N ARG A 85 2.10 12.48 1.12
CA ARG A 85 1.68 11.57 2.20
C ARG A 85 1.41 10.12 1.76
N ALA A 86 1.78 9.73 0.55
CA ALA A 86 1.65 8.36 0.07
C ALA A 86 2.68 7.46 0.78
N PRO A 87 2.26 6.33 1.37
CA PRO A 87 3.16 5.46 2.12
C PRO A 87 4.07 4.64 1.19
N TYR A 88 5.32 4.43 1.60
CA TYR A 88 6.25 3.51 0.96
C TYR A 88 7.14 2.83 2.00
N LEU A 89 7.74 1.70 1.65
CA LEU A 89 8.67 0.98 2.53
C LEU A 89 10.10 1.46 2.30
N SER A 90 10.86 1.56 3.39
CA SER A 90 12.30 1.72 3.39
C SER A 90 12.94 0.65 4.27
N TRP A 91 14.19 0.29 4.00
CA TRP A 91 15.01 -0.43 4.97
C TRP A 91 15.32 0.51 6.15
N LEU A 92 15.35 -0.02 7.37
CA LEU A 92 15.77 0.76 8.54
C LEU A 92 17.25 1.15 8.40
N ASP A 93 17.57 2.37 8.83
CA ASP A 93 18.95 2.86 8.89
C ASP A 93 19.89 1.82 9.53
N GLY A 94 20.98 1.50 8.83
CA GLY A 94 21.98 0.52 9.27
C GLY A 94 21.67 -0.94 8.92
N VAL A 95 20.54 -1.21 8.25
CA VAL A 95 20.29 -2.51 7.59
C VAL A 95 20.96 -2.51 6.22
N TRP A 96 22.11 -3.17 6.10
CA TRP A 96 22.82 -3.35 4.83
C TRP A 96 22.11 -4.36 3.91
N LYS A 97 20.99 -3.96 3.32
CA LYS A 97 20.25 -4.72 2.30
C LYS A 97 19.96 -3.86 1.08
N ASN A 98 20.11 -4.45 -0.09
CA ASN A 98 19.76 -3.83 -1.38
C ASN A 98 18.65 -4.62 -2.12
N GLU A 99 17.93 -5.47 -1.39
CA GLU A 99 16.78 -6.18 -1.95
C GLU A 99 15.64 -5.17 -2.15
N PRO A 100 15.05 -5.08 -3.35
CA PRO A 100 14.01 -4.09 -3.62
C PRO A 100 12.72 -4.50 -2.89
N LEU A 101 12.09 -3.53 -2.22
CA LEU A 101 10.89 -3.74 -1.40
C LEU A 101 9.61 -3.68 -2.25
N PRO A 102 8.53 -4.40 -1.84
CA PRO A 102 7.26 -4.33 -2.56
C PRO A 102 6.62 -2.95 -2.46
N GLY A 103 5.90 -2.54 -3.51
CA GLY A 103 5.04 -1.36 -3.44
C GLY A 103 3.85 -1.63 -2.52
N ILE A 104 3.40 -0.62 -1.76
CA ILE A 104 2.34 -0.79 -0.77
C ILE A 104 1.19 0.20 -0.99
N SER A 105 -0.02 -0.25 -0.67
CA SER A 105 -1.18 0.62 -0.50
C SER A 105 -2.06 0.11 0.63
N ILE A 106 -2.62 1.04 1.40
CA ILE A 106 -3.45 0.73 2.57
C ILE A 106 -4.69 1.62 2.50
N GLY A 107 -5.83 1.04 2.83
CA GLY A 107 -7.10 1.75 2.95
C GLY A 107 -7.94 1.19 4.08
N HIS A 108 -9.05 1.84 4.34
CA HIS A 108 -10.06 1.32 5.25
C HIS A 108 -11.44 1.74 4.76
N CYS A 109 -12.44 0.94 5.08
CA CYS A 109 -13.83 1.19 4.74
C CYS A 109 -14.73 0.53 5.78
N GLU A 110 -15.68 1.29 6.33
CA GLU A 110 -16.56 0.88 7.42
C GLU A 110 -15.79 0.20 8.56
N ASN A 111 -15.86 -1.14 8.61
CA ASN A 111 -15.27 -2.03 9.61
C ASN A 111 -14.18 -2.94 9.02
N TRP A 112 -13.60 -2.56 7.88
CA TRP A 112 -12.58 -3.31 7.16
C TRP A 112 -11.34 -2.46 6.89
N ALA A 113 -10.17 -2.97 7.21
CA ALA A 113 -8.90 -2.52 6.67
C ALA A 113 -8.59 -3.32 5.41
N VAL A 114 -8.02 -2.67 4.39
CA VAL A 114 -7.57 -3.30 3.15
C VAL A 114 -6.11 -2.94 2.89
N CYS A 115 -5.34 -3.88 2.36
CA CYS A 115 -3.94 -3.68 2.03
C CYS A 115 -3.61 -4.41 0.72
N ALA A 116 -2.78 -3.76 -0.10
CA ALA A 116 -2.21 -4.36 -1.28
C ALA A 116 -0.68 -4.21 -1.26
N LEU A 117 0.01 -5.31 -1.54
CA LEU A 117 1.42 -5.34 -1.91
C LEU A 117 1.53 -5.68 -3.40
N ILE A 118 2.51 -5.10 -4.07
CA ILE A 118 2.87 -5.42 -5.45
C ILE A 118 4.37 -5.68 -5.55
N GLU A 119 4.79 -6.54 -6.47
CA GLU A 119 6.21 -6.80 -6.71
C GLU A 119 7.00 -5.52 -7.00
N PRO A 120 8.31 -5.52 -6.69
CA PRO A 120 9.14 -4.35 -6.89
C PRO A 120 9.15 -3.84 -8.33
N GLY A 121 9.35 -2.53 -8.49
CA GLY A 121 9.27 -1.86 -9.80
C GLY A 121 7.86 -1.39 -10.19
N TYR A 122 6.88 -1.55 -9.30
CA TYR A 122 5.53 -1.03 -9.46
C TYR A 122 5.07 -0.21 -8.26
N TRP A 123 4.19 0.76 -8.54
CA TRP A 123 3.35 1.40 -7.52
C TRP A 123 1.94 0.84 -7.63
N ILE A 124 1.26 0.76 -6.49
CA ILE A 124 -0.08 0.21 -6.36
C ILE A 124 -0.96 1.15 -5.53
N GLY A 125 -2.23 1.23 -5.88
CA GLY A 125 -3.27 1.88 -5.13
C GLY A 125 -4.43 0.92 -4.90
N ILE A 126 -4.90 0.82 -3.66
CA ILE A 126 -6.11 0.06 -3.32
C ILE A 126 -7.16 0.98 -2.69
N ASP A 127 -8.39 0.81 -3.14
CA ASP A 127 -9.55 1.39 -2.49
C ASP A 127 -10.70 0.39 -2.40
N SER A 128 -11.59 0.60 -1.43
CA SER A 128 -12.72 -0.29 -1.21
C SER A 128 -13.89 0.46 -0.58
N GLU A 129 -15.11 0.13 -1.00
CA GLU A 129 -16.35 0.65 -0.43
C GLU A 129 -17.41 -0.47 -0.33
N PRO A 130 -18.46 -0.35 0.51
CA PRO A 130 -19.53 -1.34 0.52
C PRO A 130 -20.21 -1.33 -0.85
N LYS A 131 -20.39 -2.51 -1.45
CA LYS A 131 -20.87 -2.63 -2.84
C LYS A 131 -22.28 -2.04 -3.05
N ASP A 132 -23.08 -1.98 -2.00
CA ASP A 132 -24.46 -1.51 -2.00
C ASP A 132 -24.58 -0.07 -1.43
N ARG A 133 -23.45 0.60 -1.18
CA ARG A 133 -23.43 1.99 -0.69
C ARG A 133 -23.97 2.91 -1.78
N GLY A 134 -24.96 3.72 -1.44
CA GLY A 134 -25.38 4.83 -2.30
C GLY A 134 -24.36 5.96 -2.25
N ILE A 135 -24.07 6.57 -3.41
CA ILE A 135 -23.36 7.85 -3.47
C ILE A 135 -24.40 8.96 -3.61
N ASN A 136 -24.28 10.01 -2.79
CA ASN A 136 -25.12 11.20 -2.91
C ASN A 136 -24.82 11.90 -4.25
N SER A 137 -25.85 12.34 -4.97
CA SER A 137 -25.72 12.99 -6.27
C SER A 137 -24.75 14.18 -6.26
N ASN A 138 -24.63 14.91 -5.13
CA ASN A 138 -23.70 16.03 -5.00
C ASN A 138 -22.22 15.60 -5.09
N ALA A 139 -21.92 14.34 -4.79
CA ALA A 139 -20.57 13.80 -4.94
C ALA A 139 -20.24 13.43 -6.40
N PHE A 140 -21.24 13.32 -7.29
CA PHE A 140 -20.97 13.08 -8.72
C PHE A 140 -20.27 14.26 -9.36
N ASP A 141 -20.68 15.49 -9.01
CA ASP A 141 -19.97 16.70 -9.43
C ASP A 141 -18.53 16.75 -8.90
N MET A 142 -18.24 16.13 -7.76
CA MET A 142 -16.86 16.05 -7.27
C MET A 142 -16.03 14.99 -8.01
N MET A 143 -16.69 13.99 -8.59
CA MET A 143 -16.06 12.83 -9.23
C MET A 143 -15.84 13.02 -10.74
N ALA A 144 -16.79 13.64 -11.42
CA ALA A 144 -16.87 13.63 -12.88
C ALA A 144 -17.33 14.97 -13.46
N LYS A 145 -17.15 15.13 -14.77
CA LYS A 145 -17.59 16.31 -15.53
C LYS A 145 -18.02 15.91 -16.94
N GLY A 146 -18.78 16.78 -17.60
CA GLY A 146 -19.20 16.54 -18.99
C GLY A 146 -19.98 15.24 -19.15
N ASP A 147 -19.64 14.46 -20.18
CA ASP A 147 -20.36 13.23 -20.52
C ASP A 147 -20.23 12.14 -19.45
N GLU A 148 -19.11 12.07 -18.72
CA GLU A 148 -18.94 11.13 -17.62
C GLU A 148 -19.93 11.42 -16.47
N LEU A 149 -20.16 12.71 -16.17
CA LEU A 149 -21.13 13.11 -15.15
C LEU A 149 -22.55 12.73 -15.57
N ASN A 150 -22.92 13.01 -16.82
CA ASN A 150 -24.23 12.64 -17.36
C ASN A 150 -24.42 11.11 -17.29
N PHE A 151 -23.39 10.35 -17.68
CA PHE A 151 -23.40 8.89 -17.57
C PHE A 151 -23.60 8.42 -16.14
N LEU A 152 -22.91 9.00 -15.15
CA LEU A 152 -23.05 8.63 -13.73
C LEU A 152 -24.44 8.95 -13.17
N ILE A 153 -25.05 10.05 -13.58
CA ILE A 153 -26.42 10.40 -13.19
C ILE A 153 -27.40 9.34 -13.69
N GLU A 154 -27.27 8.93 -14.95
CA GLU A 154 -28.12 7.89 -15.56
C GLU A 154 -27.82 6.48 -15.02
N ASN A 155 -26.57 6.23 -14.62
CA ASN A 155 -26.05 4.92 -14.21
C ASN A 155 -25.53 4.92 -12.78
N SER A 156 -26.26 5.54 -11.85
CA SER A 156 -25.85 5.74 -10.44
C SER A 156 -25.40 4.46 -9.70
N LYS A 157 -25.84 3.28 -10.13
CA LYS A 157 -25.39 1.98 -9.60
C LYS A 157 -23.90 1.70 -9.84
N MET A 158 -23.30 2.31 -10.86
CA MET A 158 -21.87 2.19 -11.17
C MET A 158 -21.02 3.20 -10.41
N ALA A 159 -21.62 4.13 -9.68
CA ALA A 159 -20.89 5.23 -9.07
C ALA A 159 -19.86 4.76 -8.02
N ILE A 160 -20.15 3.73 -7.24
CA ILE A 160 -19.18 3.16 -6.28
C ILE A 160 -17.99 2.51 -6.99
N GLU A 161 -18.25 1.83 -8.11
CA GLU A 161 -17.18 1.22 -8.91
C GLU A 161 -16.25 2.30 -9.45
N ILE A 162 -16.81 3.35 -10.06
CA ILE A 162 -16.03 4.47 -10.61
C ILE A 162 -15.33 5.25 -9.49
N TRP A 163 -15.98 5.50 -8.35
CA TRP A 163 -15.39 6.15 -7.18
C TRP A 163 -14.12 5.41 -6.72
N THR A 164 -14.28 4.13 -6.37
CA THR A 164 -13.18 3.32 -5.86
C THR A 164 -12.07 3.16 -6.89
N ALA A 165 -12.40 3.07 -8.19
CA ALA A 165 -11.42 3.01 -9.27
C ALA A 165 -10.58 4.29 -9.34
N LYS A 166 -11.22 5.47 -9.28
CA LYS A 166 -10.51 6.76 -9.29
C LYS A 166 -9.65 6.95 -8.05
N GLU A 167 -10.14 6.60 -6.86
CA GLU A 167 -9.32 6.67 -5.64
C GLU A 167 -8.14 5.69 -5.66
N ALA A 168 -8.32 4.49 -6.23
CA ALA A 168 -7.23 3.56 -6.45
C ALA A 168 -6.18 4.15 -7.42
N VAL A 169 -6.59 4.80 -8.50
CA VAL A 169 -5.68 5.52 -9.42
C VAL A 169 -4.91 6.62 -8.69
N GLN A 170 -5.59 7.50 -7.95
CA GLN A 170 -4.93 8.58 -7.19
C GLN A 170 -3.87 8.05 -6.21
N LYS A 171 -4.15 6.90 -5.58
CA LYS A 171 -3.21 6.21 -4.68
C LYS A 171 -2.02 5.61 -5.43
N ALA A 172 -2.25 4.97 -6.59
CA ALA A 172 -1.19 4.41 -7.43
C ALA A 172 -0.28 5.49 -8.03
N GLU A 173 -0.86 6.64 -8.37
CA GLU A 173 -0.15 7.85 -8.81
C GLU A 173 0.59 8.57 -7.68
N ARG A 174 0.28 8.24 -6.42
CA ARG A 174 0.82 8.88 -5.21
C ARG A 174 0.54 10.38 -5.13
N GLN A 175 -0.47 10.86 -5.84
CA GLN A 175 -0.85 12.27 -5.88
C GLN A 175 -2.00 12.60 -4.91
N GLY A 176 -2.73 11.59 -4.44
CA GLY A 176 -3.94 11.80 -3.65
C GLY A 176 -4.89 12.76 -4.35
N MET A 177 -5.46 13.71 -3.61
CA MET A 177 -6.39 14.70 -4.17
C MET A 177 -5.75 15.79 -5.04
N ASN A 178 -4.41 15.83 -5.18
CA ASN A 178 -3.79 16.73 -6.17
C ASN A 178 -4.07 16.26 -7.60
N LEU A 179 -4.30 14.96 -7.81
CA LEU A 179 -4.89 14.46 -9.04
C LEU A 179 -6.41 14.60 -8.91
N ASN A 180 -6.98 15.58 -9.59
CA ASN A 180 -8.42 15.83 -9.52
C ASN A 180 -9.20 14.64 -10.10
N PRO A 181 -10.15 14.02 -9.37
CA PRO A 181 -10.95 12.90 -9.89
C PRO A 181 -11.64 13.20 -11.23
N ARG A 182 -12.06 14.46 -11.44
CA ARG A 182 -12.74 14.92 -12.66
C ARG A 182 -11.83 14.92 -13.90
N ASP A 183 -10.52 14.80 -13.71
CA ASP A 183 -9.52 14.78 -14.77
C ASP A 183 -8.97 13.36 -15.03
N ILE A 184 -9.45 12.37 -14.28
CA ILE A 184 -9.08 10.96 -14.46
C ILE A 184 -10.02 10.32 -15.48
N ASP A 185 -9.50 9.98 -16.65
CA ASP A 185 -10.11 9.01 -17.55
C ASP A 185 -9.60 7.61 -17.20
N LEU A 186 -10.49 6.75 -16.69
CA LEU A 186 -10.11 5.40 -16.23
C LEU A 186 -9.54 4.52 -17.35
N SER A 187 -9.77 4.83 -18.62
CA SER A 187 -9.22 4.08 -19.76
C SER A 187 -7.70 4.26 -19.94
N ASP A 188 -7.13 5.33 -19.38
CA ASP A 188 -5.69 5.62 -19.42
C ASP A 188 -4.89 4.87 -18.34
N TYR A 189 -5.57 4.20 -17.41
CA TYR A 189 -4.95 3.57 -16.24
C TYR A 189 -5.16 2.07 -16.18
N MET A 190 -4.17 1.35 -15.65
CA MET A 190 -4.33 -0.06 -15.31
C MET A 190 -5.06 -0.17 -13.99
N VAL A 191 -6.38 -0.24 -14.06
CA VAL A 191 -7.28 -0.39 -12.90
C VAL A 191 -8.19 -1.60 -13.09
N LYS A 192 -8.43 -2.34 -12.00
CA LYS A 192 -9.37 -3.46 -11.95
C LYS A 192 -10.27 -3.32 -10.74
N SER A 193 -11.57 -3.35 -10.98
CA SER A 193 -12.61 -3.32 -9.96
C SER A 193 -13.33 -4.66 -9.91
N PHE A 194 -13.56 -5.18 -8.71
CA PHE A 194 -14.24 -6.45 -8.52
C PHE A 194 -14.94 -6.49 -7.16
N LYS A 195 -15.92 -7.38 -7.05
CA LYS A 195 -16.68 -7.58 -5.81
C LYS A 195 -16.05 -8.71 -5.00
N HIS A 196 -15.85 -8.46 -3.71
CA HIS A 196 -15.45 -9.47 -2.74
C HIS A 196 -16.39 -9.40 -1.54
N ASP A 197 -17.24 -10.41 -1.38
CA ASP A 197 -18.38 -10.43 -0.46
C ASP A 197 -19.31 -9.20 -0.57
N ASN A 198 -19.22 -8.29 0.40
CA ASN A 198 -20.01 -7.07 0.50
C ASN A 198 -19.23 -5.81 0.13
N LEU A 199 -18.00 -5.95 -0.37
CA LEU A 199 -17.14 -4.83 -0.78
C LEU A 199 -17.03 -4.77 -2.31
N MET A 200 -17.04 -3.55 -2.83
CA MET A 200 -16.43 -3.20 -4.11
C MET A 200 -14.98 -2.85 -3.82
N ILE A 201 -14.03 -3.52 -4.47
CA ILE A 201 -12.59 -3.28 -4.32
C ILE A 201 -12.05 -2.88 -5.68
N SER A 202 -11.24 -1.83 -5.70
CA SER A 202 -10.53 -1.37 -6.88
C SER A 202 -9.04 -1.33 -6.61
N VAL A 203 -8.27 -1.86 -7.54
CA VAL A 203 -6.81 -1.85 -7.49
C VAL A 203 -6.28 -1.25 -8.77
N SER A 204 -5.39 -0.27 -8.64
CA SER A 204 -4.68 0.35 -9.75
C SER A 204 -3.19 0.17 -9.56
N TRP A 205 -2.45 0.01 -10.66
CA TRP A 205 -0.99 -0.10 -10.60
C TRP A 205 -0.32 0.52 -11.83
N ARG A 206 0.96 0.86 -11.67
CA ARG A 206 1.81 1.38 -12.76
C ARG A 206 3.27 1.08 -12.47
N LYS A 207 4.12 1.26 -13.49
CA LYS A 207 5.57 1.26 -13.27
C LYS A 207 5.93 2.34 -12.24
N ALA A 208 6.76 1.94 -11.28
CA ALA A 208 7.26 2.83 -10.24
C ALA A 208 8.10 3.95 -10.87
N GLY A 209 7.91 5.18 -10.38
CA GLY A 209 8.89 6.24 -10.53
C GLY A 209 9.94 6.20 -9.42
N GLU A 210 10.71 7.28 -9.29
CA GLU A 210 11.71 7.42 -8.23
C GLU A 210 11.02 7.72 -6.88
N ASN A 211 11.49 7.07 -5.81
CA ASN A 211 11.14 7.44 -4.44
C ASN A 211 11.99 8.66 -4.01
N PRO A 212 11.55 9.45 -3.00
CA PRO A 212 12.42 10.43 -2.38
C PRO A 212 13.73 9.78 -1.91
N ARG A 213 14.89 10.38 -2.24
CA ARG A 213 16.19 9.85 -1.83
C ARG A 213 16.42 10.07 -0.34
N THR A 214 17.01 9.08 0.32
CA THR A 214 17.53 9.20 1.68
C THR A 214 19.04 9.52 1.67
N PRO A 215 19.62 10.06 2.76
CA PRO A 215 21.06 10.23 2.89
C PRO A 215 21.83 8.90 2.74
N GLU A 216 21.24 7.77 3.14
CA GLU A 216 21.85 6.44 2.96
C GLU A 216 21.87 6.05 1.47
N ASP A 217 20.82 6.34 0.70
CA ASP A 217 20.81 6.13 -0.75
C ASP A 217 21.91 6.94 -1.46
N ASP A 218 22.18 8.15 -0.98
CA ASP A 218 23.25 8.99 -1.51
C ASP A 218 24.64 8.41 -1.17
N LEU A 219 24.82 7.88 0.04
CA LEU A 219 26.06 7.19 0.45
C LEU A 219 26.28 5.90 -0.34
N LEU A 220 25.24 5.08 -0.52
CA LEU A 220 25.30 3.85 -1.29
C LEU A 220 25.65 4.11 -2.75
N GLU A 221 25.05 5.13 -3.36
CA GLU A 221 25.34 5.53 -4.73
C GLU A 221 26.75 6.12 -4.88
N ALA A 222 27.20 6.94 -3.93
CA ALA A 222 28.57 7.44 -3.91
C ALA A 222 29.58 6.29 -3.78
N THR A 223 29.27 5.29 -2.95
CA THR A 223 30.09 4.08 -2.79
C THR A 223 30.09 3.25 -4.08
N ARG A 224 28.94 3.04 -4.72
CA ARG A 224 28.83 2.34 -6.01
C ARG A 224 29.68 3.03 -7.08
N LYS A 225 29.57 4.36 -7.21
CA LYS A 225 30.40 5.14 -8.15
C LYS A 225 31.89 5.02 -7.84
N ALA A 226 32.27 5.12 -6.57
CA ALA A 226 33.67 4.95 -6.17
C ALA A 226 34.21 3.54 -6.48
N MET A 227 33.36 2.51 -6.39
CA MET A 227 33.70 1.14 -6.79
C MET A 227 33.81 0.96 -8.31
N GLU A 228 32.94 1.64 -9.08
CA GLU A 228 32.96 1.58 -10.56
C GLU A 228 34.12 2.36 -11.17
N GLU A 229 34.50 3.48 -10.56
CA GLU A 229 35.62 4.32 -10.98
C GLU A 229 36.98 3.74 -10.57
N ASN A 230 37.02 2.78 -9.63
CA ASN A 230 38.25 2.24 -9.08
C ASN A 230 38.19 0.71 -8.98
N SER A 231 38.72 0.02 -10.00
CA SER A 231 38.71 -1.45 -10.09
C SER A 231 39.48 -2.17 -8.96
N ASP A 232 40.31 -1.45 -8.21
CA ASP A 232 41.10 -1.93 -7.07
C ASP A 232 40.47 -1.57 -5.71
N PHE A 233 39.17 -1.24 -5.66
CA PHE A 233 38.48 -0.89 -4.42
C PHE A 233 38.54 -2.03 -3.39
N SER A 234 39.35 -1.85 -2.34
CA SER A 234 39.44 -2.76 -1.20
C SER A 234 38.79 -2.13 0.03
N ILE A 235 37.78 -2.80 0.60
CA ILE A 235 37.20 -2.44 1.89
C ILE A 235 38.16 -2.92 2.98
N GLY A 236 39.20 -2.12 3.24
CA GLY A 236 40.16 -2.35 4.30
C GLY A 236 39.64 -1.83 5.64
N CYS A 237 39.19 -2.72 6.52
CA CYS A 237 39.01 -2.39 7.93
C CYS A 237 40.41 -2.15 8.53
N ASN A 238 40.87 -0.89 8.53
CA ASN A 238 42.13 -0.49 9.17
C ASN A 238 41.97 -0.53 10.70
N THR A 239 41.95 -1.74 11.28
CA THR A 239 42.30 -1.93 12.68
C THR A 239 43.79 -1.65 12.84
N VAL A 240 44.12 -0.41 13.17
CA VAL A 240 45.46 -0.08 13.69
C VAL A 240 45.55 -0.68 15.09
N ARG A 241 45.97 -1.95 15.18
CA ARG A 241 46.51 -2.49 16.43
C ARG A 241 47.89 -1.85 16.62
N ASN A 242 47.93 -0.69 17.27
CA ASN A 242 49.16 -0.27 17.92
C ASN A 242 49.40 -1.24 19.09
N SER A 243 50.31 -2.18 18.88
CA SER A 243 50.86 -3.03 19.92
C SER A 243 52.37 -2.90 19.83
N LEU A 244 52.92 -2.35 20.92
CA LEU A 244 54.32 -2.09 21.28
C LEU A 244 54.90 -0.74 20.81
#